data_AF-A0A1Z9C8C3-F1
#
_entry.id   AF-A0A1Z9C8C3-F1
#
_cell.length_a   1.000
_cell.length_b   1.000
_cell.length_c   1.000
_cell.angle_alpha   90.00
_cell.angle_beta   90.00
_cell.angle_gamma   90.00
#
_symmetry.space_group_name_H-M   'P 1'
#
loop_
_entity.id
_entity.type
_entity.pdbx_description
1 polymer ?
#
loop_
_entity_poly.entity_id
_entity_poly.type
_entity_poly.pdbx_seq_one_letter_code
_entity_poly.pdbx_strand_id
1 'polypeptide(L)'
;MAFEKVEYTFPDPDADAAKQNIEIEDSSAIEVDLSGKKEEKDEPKANGAEDKGIKKATPKDELEIEVVDDTPKADRNRKPSEPPEEVTDEELEDYSEKVRKRIQHFSKGYHDERRAKEAALRERDELERFVKSIQDENSKLKGSVNKNQTALIEQAKKTAEIELTQAKNAYKTAYDAGDTDAVIAAQESITNAKIKTDRLNNFKVPSLQEEADEVKSKEGSKPAAPTVDPRAQDWAKKNTWFGTDDEMTSLALGLHNKLAKQGVDLQSDEYYEAIDTRMRQLFPDKFEEEIAETEEAEKPKKQANVVAPATRSIAPKKVKLNRTQVAIAKRLGVPIELYAQKVAEEMRKE
;
A
#
# COMPACT_ATOMS: atom_id res chain seq x y z
N MET A 1 -22.00 14.06 -44.61
CA MET A 1 -22.60 12.96 -43.84
C MET A 1 -23.37 13.58 -42.69
N ALA A 2 -24.67 13.30 -42.61
CA ALA A 2 -25.56 13.85 -41.59
C ALA A 2 -25.36 13.09 -40.26
N PHE A 3 -25.27 13.83 -39.16
CA PHE A 3 -25.18 13.26 -37.81
C PHE A 3 -26.60 13.00 -37.30
N GLU A 4 -26.93 11.74 -37.09
CA GLU A 4 -28.18 11.28 -36.50
C GLU A 4 -28.08 11.37 -34.97
N LYS A 5 -28.95 12.17 -34.34
CA LYS A 5 -29.08 12.25 -32.89
C LYS A 5 -29.90 11.05 -32.42
N VAL A 6 -29.24 10.09 -31.79
CA VAL A 6 -29.91 9.00 -31.08
C VAL A 6 -30.19 9.46 -29.65
N GLU A 7 -31.45 9.76 -29.35
CA GLU A 7 -31.92 10.02 -27.99
C GLU A 7 -32.20 8.68 -27.30
N TYR A 8 -31.60 8.46 -26.13
CA TYR A 8 -31.73 7.24 -25.33
C TYR A 8 -32.72 7.51 -24.18
N THR A 9 -33.86 6.83 -24.17
CA THR A 9 -34.83 6.86 -23.06
C THR A 9 -34.53 5.71 -22.09
N PHE A 10 -34.40 6.03 -20.80
CA PHE A 10 -34.21 5.06 -19.73
C PHE A 10 -35.50 4.23 -19.48
N PRO A 11 -35.41 2.92 -19.19
CA PRO A 11 -36.55 2.12 -18.74
C PRO A 11 -36.97 2.49 -17.31
N ASP A 12 -38.28 2.62 -17.07
CA ASP A 12 -38.87 2.92 -15.77
C ASP A 12 -38.56 1.83 -14.72
N PRO A 13 -38.15 2.19 -13.49
CA PRO A 13 -37.76 1.25 -12.44
C PRO A 13 -38.92 0.48 -11.80
N ASP A 14 -40.18 0.85 -12.09
CA ASP A 14 -41.36 0.30 -11.40
C ASP A 14 -42.12 -0.77 -12.21
N ALA A 15 -41.64 -1.13 -13.41
CA ALA A 15 -42.31 -2.13 -14.26
C ALA A 15 -41.92 -3.59 -13.96
N ASP A 16 -40.77 -3.84 -13.33
CA ASP A 16 -40.22 -5.18 -13.10
C ASP A 16 -40.41 -5.74 -11.67
N ALA A 17 -41.05 -4.98 -10.77
CA ALA A 17 -41.29 -5.40 -9.39
C ALA A 17 -42.48 -6.38 -9.23
N ALA A 18 -43.27 -6.63 -10.28
CA ALA A 18 -44.56 -7.33 -10.17
C ALA A 18 -44.57 -8.82 -10.59
N LYS A 19 -43.41 -9.43 -10.91
CA LYS A 19 -43.37 -10.84 -11.38
C LYS A 19 -42.17 -11.64 -10.92
N GLN A 20 -41.92 -11.76 -9.61
CA GLN A 20 -41.15 -12.91 -9.07
C GLN A 20 -41.70 -13.31 -7.68
N ASN A 21 -42.65 -14.24 -7.66
CA ASN A 21 -42.95 -15.05 -6.47
C ASN A 21 -41.84 -16.10 -6.38
N ILE A 22 -40.94 -15.95 -5.41
CA ILE A 22 -39.93 -16.97 -5.07
C ILE A 22 -40.18 -17.37 -3.62
N GLU A 23 -40.75 -18.56 -3.46
CA GLU A 23 -40.87 -19.27 -2.20
C GLU A 23 -39.48 -19.75 -1.77
N ILE A 24 -39.10 -19.42 -0.53
CA ILE A 24 -37.83 -19.82 0.08
C ILE A 24 -38.12 -21.04 0.96
N GLU A 25 -37.66 -22.23 0.54
CA GLU A 25 -37.68 -23.43 1.37
C GLU A 25 -36.43 -23.49 2.27
N ASP A 26 -36.67 -23.82 3.54
CA ASP A 26 -35.66 -23.97 4.59
C ASP A 26 -34.71 -25.15 4.32
N SER A 27 -33.41 -24.86 4.28
CA SER A 27 -32.35 -25.86 4.08
C SER A 27 -32.24 -26.82 5.28
N SER A 28 -32.35 -28.12 5.00
CA SER A 28 -32.11 -29.23 5.92
C SER A 28 -30.70 -29.22 6.52
N ALA A 29 -30.64 -29.24 7.86
CA ALA A 29 -29.44 -29.35 8.67
C ALA A 29 -28.70 -30.70 8.49
N ILE A 30 -27.37 -30.66 8.52
CA ILE A 30 -26.49 -31.83 8.67
C ILE A 30 -25.82 -31.71 10.04
N GLU A 31 -26.20 -32.61 10.93
CA GLU A 31 -25.61 -32.80 12.25
C GLU A 31 -24.30 -33.59 12.11
N VAL A 32 -23.19 -33.07 12.66
CA VAL A 32 -21.93 -33.80 12.78
C VAL A 32 -21.69 -34.06 14.26
N ASP A 33 -21.92 -35.31 14.66
CA ASP A 33 -21.72 -35.84 16.01
C ASP A 33 -20.22 -36.04 16.31
N LEU A 34 -19.80 -35.54 17.47
CA LEU A 34 -18.47 -35.64 18.05
C LEU A 34 -18.52 -36.70 19.17
N SER A 35 -18.20 -37.95 18.87
CA SER A 35 -17.86 -38.95 19.89
C SER A 35 -16.55 -39.66 19.55
N GLY A 36 -15.55 -39.47 20.42
CA GLY A 36 -14.19 -39.92 20.20
C GLY A 36 -13.94 -41.38 20.54
N LYS A 37 -12.85 -41.93 19.97
CA LYS A 37 -12.10 -43.01 20.60
C LYS A 37 -10.65 -43.06 20.09
N LYS A 38 -9.74 -43.13 21.05
CA LYS A 38 -8.29 -43.36 20.94
C LYS A 38 -7.98 -44.60 20.08
N GLU A 39 -6.84 -44.58 19.39
CA GLU A 39 -5.87 -45.68 19.44
C GLU A 39 -4.47 -45.20 19.06
N GLU A 40 -3.53 -45.56 19.93
CA GLU A 40 -2.08 -45.34 19.93
C GLU A 40 -1.44 -46.70 19.60
N LYS A 41 -0.38 -46.69 18.76
CA LYS A 41 0.61 -47.75 18.40
C LYS A 41 0.95 -47.61 16.90
N ASP A 42 2.16 -47.75 16.37
CA ASP A 42 3.47 -48.23 16.83
C ASP A 42 4.50 -47.62 15.84
N GLU A 43 5.70 -47.23 16.30
CA GLU A 43 6.88 -47.12 15.42
C GLU A 43 7.44 -48.52 15.08
N PRO A 44 8.19 -48.71 13.97
CA PRO A 44 9.66 -48.61 14.10
C PRO A 44 10.43 -48.10 12.85
N LYS A 45 11.46 -47.27 13.14
CA LYS A 45 12.86 -47.20 12.63
C LYS A 45 13.22 -47.36 11.13
N ALA A 46 13.77 -46.26 10.60
CA ALA A 46 15.11 -46.04 10.02
C ALA A 46 15.69 -46.92 8.88
N ASN A 47 16.00 -46.26 7.76
CA ASN A 47 17.24 -46.27 6.93
C ASN A 47 16.90 -45.47 5.65
N GLY A 48 17.62 -44.44 5.18
CA GLY A 48 19.06 -44.30 4.98
C GLY A 48 19.33 -44.29 3.47
N ALA A 49 19.39 -43.11 2.83
CA ALA A 49 20.02 -42.90 1.52
C ALA A 49 20.27 -41.41 1.25
N GLU A 50 21.55 -41.06 1.09
CA GLU A 50 22.06 -39.78 0.62
C GLU A 50 21.84 -39.64 -0.90
N ASP A 51 21.48 -38.46 -1.44
CA ASP A 51 22.19 -37.88 -2.59
C ASP A 51 21.91 -36.39 -2.84
N LYS A 52 23.00 -35.62 -2.82
CA LYS A 52 23.35 -34.44 -3.64
C LYS A 52 22.28 -33.39 -3.98
N GLY A 53 22.43 -32.24 -3.30
CA GLY A 53 22.99 -31.04 -3.94
C GLY A 53 22.12 -30.28 -4.93
N ILE A 54 21.38 -29.29 -4.42
CA ILE A 54 21.04 -28.08 -5.19
C ILE A 54 21.77 -26.90 -4.54
N LYS A 55 22.73 -26.38 -5.30
CA LYS A 55 23.53 -25.20 -4.95
C LYS A 55 22.66 -23.96 -5.06
N LYS A 56 22.49 -23.28 -3.91
CA LYS A 56 22.66 -21.83 -3.72
C LYS A 56 22.36 -20.96 -4.96
N ALA A 57 21.10 -20.56 -5.12
CA ALA A 57 20.77 -19.31 -5.78
C ALA A 57 20.83 -18.18 -4.72
N THR A 58 21.44 -17.07 -5.11
CA THR A 58 21.86 -15.92 -4.30
C THR A 58 20.77 -15.30 -3.42
N PRO A 59 21.09 -14.90 -2.17
CA PRO A 59 20.17 -14.20 -1.28
C PRO A 59 20.11 -12.72 -1.71
N LYS A 60 18.95 -12.29 -2.22
CA LYS A 60 18.64 -10.86 -2.32
C LYS A 60 17.52 -10.57 -1.32
N ASP A 61 17.94 -9.86 -0.28
CA ASP A 61 17.15 -9.18 0.74
C ASP A 61 16.23 -10.06 1.61
N GLU A 62 16.85 -10.75 2.57
CA GLU A 62 16.19 -11.09 3.84
C GLU A 62 15.79 -9.78 4.53
N LEU A 63 14.53 -9.37 4.36
CA LEU A 63 13.93 -8.29 5.13
C LEU A 63 13.78 -8.79 6.57
N GLU A 64 14.50 -8.19 7.51
CA GLU A 64 14.29 -8.48 8.92
C GLU A 64 12.92 -7.89 9.35
N ILE A 65 11.96 -8.76 9.65
CA ILE A 65 10.61 -8.39 10.07
C ILE A 65 10.61 -8.19 11.58
N GLU A 66 10.46 -6.94 12.03
CA GLU A 66 10.31 -6.60 13.44
C GLU A 66 8.84 -6.33 13.75
N VAL A 67 8.23 -7.16 14.61
CA VAL A 67 6.81 -6.99 14.96
C VAL A 67 6.67 -5.98 16.10
N VAL A 68 6.13 -4.80 15.79
CA VAL A 68 5.88 -3.72 16.77
C VAL A 68 4.46 -3.81 17.32
N ASP A 69 4.32 -3.66 18.63
CA ASP A 69 3.01 -3.68 19.29
C ASP A 69 2.37 -2.29 19.29
N ASP A 70 1.38 -2.12 18.41
CA ASP A 70 0.58 -0.91 18.19
C ASP A 70 -0.59 -0.75 19.18
N THR A 71 -0.69 -1.64 20.17
CA THR A 71 -1.67 -1.46 21.25
C THR A 71 -1.27 -0.27 22.14
N PRO A 72 -2.21 0.61 22.54
CA PRO A 72 -1.95 1.66 23.52
C PRO A 72 -1.25 1.09 24.76
N LYS A 73 -0.31 1.83 25.36
CA LYS A 73 0.46 1.36 26.53
C LYS A 73 -0.43 0.89 27.69
N ALA A 74 -1.64 1.44 27.81
CA ALA A 74 -2.62 1.08 28.83
C ALA A 74 -3.29 -0.30 28.61
N ASP A 75 -3.42 -0.73 27.36
CA ASP A 75 -4.09 -1.99 26.99
C ASP A 75 -3.11 -3.12 26.65
N ARG A 76 -1.80 -2.82 26.60
CA ARG A 76 -0.74 -3.79 26.36
C ARG A 76 -0.72 -4.86 27.46
N ASN A 77 -0.78 -6.14 27.07
CA ASN A 77 -0.79 -7.31 27.95
C ASN A 77 -1.97 -7.42 28.93
N ARG A 78 -3.08 -6.69 28.70
CA ARG A 78 -4.29 -6.89 29.50
C ARG A 78 -4.99 -8.18 29.06
N LYS A 79 -5.21 -9.10 30.01
CA LYS A 79 -6.07 -10.27 29.76
C LYS A 79 -7.52 -9.79 29.70
N PRO A 80 -8.30 -10.19 28.67
CA PRO A 80 -9.75 -9.94 28.69
C PRO A 80 -10.32 -10.52 29.99
N SER A 81 -10.99 -9.69 30.78
CA SER A 81 -11.82 -10.21 31.88
C SER A 81 -13.02 -10.93 31.28
N GLU A 82 -13.53 -11.94 31.98
CA GLU A 82 -14.79 -12.55 31.60
C GLU A 82 -15.90 -11.48 31.61
N PRO A 83 -16.87 -11.56 30.67
CA PRO A 83 -18.05 -10.72 30.69
C PRO A 83 -18.68 -10.70 32.09
N PRO A 84 -19.00 -9.53 32.68
CA PRO A 84 -19.78 -9.49 33.91
C PRO A 84 -21.10 -10.23 33.74
N GLU A 85 -21.51 -11.00 34.75
CA GLU A 85 -22.83 -11.65 34.77
C GLU A 85 -23.95 -10.60 34.65
N GLU A 86 -25.01 -10.95 33.93
CA GLU A 86 -26.16 -10.06 33.76
C GLU A 86 -26.84 -9.86 35.10
N VAL A 87 -26.91 -8.60 35.54
CA VAL A 87 -27.63 -8.23 36.76
C VAL A 87 -29.12 -8.55 36.57
N THR A 88 -29.64 -9.44 37.41
CA THR A 88 -31.04 -9.84 37.34
C THR A 88 -31.94 -8.82 38.05
N ASP A 89 -33.19 -8.67 37.60
CA ASP A 89 -34.12 -7.68 38.17
C ASP A 89 -34.46 -7.95 39.65
N GLU A 90 -34.37 -9.21 40.09
CA GLU A 90 -34.58 -9.65 41.49
C GLU A 90 -33.47 -9.12 42.42
N GLU A 91 -32.21 -9.18 42.01
CA GLU A 91 -31.09 -8.59 42.76
C GLU A 91 -31.16 -7.06 42.77
N LEU A 92 -31.76 -6.46 41.74
CA LEU A 92 -31.96 -5.02 41.65
C LEU A 92 -33.08 -4.50 42.55
N GLU A 93 -33.93 -5.40 43.06
CA GLU A 93 -35.12 -5.04 43.83
C GLU A 93 -34.79 -4.56 45.25
N ASP A 94 -33.75 -5.14 45.85
CA ASP A 94 -33.24 -4.82 47.19
C ASP A 94 -32.50 -3.46 47.25
N TYR A 95 -32.16 -2.88 46.09
CA TYR A 95 -31.46 -1.60 46.03
C TYR A 95 -32.40 -0.41 45.94
N SER A 96 -31.96 0.72 46.50
CA SER A 96 -32.65 2.01 46.37
C SER A 96 -32.88 2.38 44.90
N GLU A 97 -34.00 3.04 44.63
CA GLU A 97 -34.47 3.42 43.29
C GLU A 97 -33.42 4.18 42.44
N LYS A 98 -32.57 4.97 43.10
CA LYS A 98 -31.47 5.73 42.46
C LYS A 98 -30.31 4.83 42.03
N VAL A 99 -30.00 3.78 42.80
CA VAL A 99 -28.96 2.79 42.46
C VAL A 99 -29.47 1.88 41.35
N ARG A 100 -30.74 1.46 41.42
CA ARG A 100 -31.42 0.68 40.37
C ARG A 100 -31.33 1.35 39.01
N LYS A 101 -31.72 2.62 38.90
CA LYS A 101 -31.64 3.40 37.65
C LYS A 101 -30.21 3.51 37.12
N ARG A 102 -29.22 3.70 37.98
CA ARG A 102 -27.81 3.79 37.58
C ARG A 102 -27.29 2.46 37.04
N ILE A 103 -27.61 1.34 37.70
CA ILE A 103 -27.21 0.01 37.23
C ILE A 103 -27.89 -0.31 35.89
N GLN A 104 -29.16 0.02 35.73
CA GLN A 104 -29.87 -0.10 34.44
C GLN A 104 -29.19 0.73 33.33
N HIS A 105 -28.73 1.95 33.61
CA HIS A 105 -27.97 2.74 32.64
C HIS A 105 -26.62 2.10 32.27
N PHE A 106 -25.91 1.50 33.24
CA PHE A 106 -24.65 0.81 32.98
C PHE A 106 -24.84 -0.49 32.19
N SER A 107 -25.83 -1.32 32.56
CA SER A 107 -26.19 -2.52 31.81
C SER A 107 -26.62 -2.16 30.39
N LYS A 108 -27.46 -1.13 30.20
CA LYS A 108 -27.85 -0.65 28.88
C LYS A 108 -26.63 -0.23 28.04
N GLY A 109 -25.72 0.57 28.60
CA GLY A 109 -24.49 0.98 27.92
C GLY A 109 -23.63 -0.21 27.52
N TYR A 110 -23.47 -1.20 28.40
CA TYR A 110 -22.73 -2.42 28.12
C TYR A 110 -23.36 -3.25 26.98
N HIS A 111 -24.69 -3.42 26.98
CA HIS A 111 -25.39 -4.14 25.91
C HIS A 111 -25.39 -3.37 24.58
N ASP A 112 -25.48 -2.04 24.61
CA ASP A 112 -25.33 -1.18 23.44
C ASP A 112 -23.92 -1.32 22.85
N GLU A 113 -22.88 -1.31 23.69
CA GLU A 113 -21.50 -1.55 23.25
C GLU A 113 -21.29 -2.96 22.71
N ARG A 114 -21.91 -3.99 23.33
CA ARG A 114 -21.86 -5.37 22.83
C ARG A 114 -22.51 -5.47 21.46
N ARG A 115 -23.70 -4.90 21.28
CA ARG A 115 -24.40 -4.86 19.99
C ARG A 115 -23.61 -4.11 18.93
N ALA A 116 -23.01 -2.98 19.26
CA ALA A 116 -22.16 -2.22 18.36
C ALA A 116 -20.91 -3.02 17.94
N LYS A 117 -20.25 -3.71 18.88
CA LYS A 117 -19.10 -4.57 18.58
C LYS A 117 -19.49 -5.75 17.70
N GLU A 118 -20.61 -6.41 17.99
CA GLU A 118 -21.11 -7.52 17.18
C GLU A 118 -21.49 -7.07 15.76
N ALA A 119 -22.14 -5.90 15.63
CA ALA A 119 -22.45 -5.30 14.34
C ALA A 119 -21.18 -5.00 13.54
N ALA A 120 -20.18 -4.36 14.16
CA ALA A 120 -18.90 -4.07 13.51
C ALA A 120 -18.14 -5.35 13.11
N LEU A 121 -18.19 -6.41 13.92
CA LEU A 121 -17.59 -7.69 13.58
C LEU A 121 -18.31 -8.35 12.39
N ARG A 122 -19.64 -8.32 12.37
CA ARG A 122 -20.45 -8.84 11.25
C ARG A 122 -20.15 -8.09 9.95
N GLU A 123 -20.17 -6.76 9.98
CA GLU A 123 -19.83 -5.92 8.83
C GLU A 123 -18.41 -6.23 8.33
N ARG A 124 -17.44 -6.36 9.25
CA ARG A 124 -16.07 -6.71 8.89
C ARG A 124 -15.96 -8.10 8.27
N ASP A 125 -16.67 -9.08 8.80
CA ASP A 125 -16.67 -10.45 8.26
C ASP A 125 -17.35 -10.51 6.88
N GLU A 126 -18.41 -9.73 6.66
CA GLU A 126 -19.05 -9.57 5.35
C GLU A 126 -18.11 -8.91 4.34
N LEU A 127 -17.42 -7.84 4.74
CA LEU A 127 -16.40 -7.21 3.90
C LEU A 127 -15.26 -8.18 3.59
N GLU A 128 -14.81 -8.99 4.54
CA GLU A 128 -13.79 -10.01 4.27
C GLU A 128 -14.27 -11.08 3.29
N ARG A 129 -15.53 -11.53 3.41
CA ARG A 129 -16.12 -12.48 2.45
C ARG A 129 -16.20 -11.87 1.06
N PHE A 130 -16.60 -10.61 0.96
CA PHE A 130 -16.69 -9.89 -0.30
C PHE A 130 -15.30 -9.65 -0.94
N VAL A 131 -14.30 -9.26 -0.15
CA VAL A 131 -12.92 -9.12 -0.66
C VAL A 131 -12.40 -10.48 -1.15
N LYS A 132 -12.67 -11.57 -0.42
CA LYS A 132 -12.32 -12.92 -0.86
C LYS A 132 -13.03 -13.30 -2.16
N SER A 133 -14.32 -13.01 -2.29
CA SER A 133 -15.05 -13.30 -3.54
C SER A 133 -14.47 -12.52 -4.72
N ILE A 134 -14.13 -11.24 -4.54
CA ILE A 134 -13.45 -10.44 -5.58
C ILE A 134 -12.08 -11.04 -5.93
N GLN A 135 -11.30 -11.44 -4.93
CA GLN A 135 -9.98 -12.03 -5.18
C GLN A 135 -10.09 -13.37 -5.92
N ASP A 136 -11.07 -14.20 -5.56
CA ASP A 136 -11.34 -15.47 -6.21
C ASP A 136 -11.85 -15.27 -7.64
N GLU A 137 -12.74 -14.30 -7.86
CA GLU A 137 -13.22 -13.92 -9.19
C GLU A 137 -12.08 -13.41 -10.06
N ASN A 138 -11.24 -12.51 -9.55
CA ASN A 138 -10.06 -12.04 -10.27
C ASN A 138 -9.11 -13.19 -10.61
N SER A 139 -8.88 -14.13 -9.68
CA SER A 139 -8.03 -15.30 -9.92
C SER A 139 -8.64 -16.23 -10.97
N LYS A 140 -9.96 -16.45 -10.93
CA LYS A 140 -10.71 -17.22 -11.93
C LYS A 140 -10.68 -16.55 -13.30
N LEU A 141 -10.90 -15.24 -13.37
CA LEU A 141 -10.88 -14.45 -14.60
C LEU A 141 -9.49 -14.49 -15.23
N LYS A 142 -8.43 -14.23 -14.46
CA LYS A 142 -7.03 -14.35 -14.93
C LYS A 142 -6.74 -15.77 -15.44
N GLY A 143 -7.22 -16.80 -14.73
CA GLY A 143 -7.12 -18.19 -15.18
C GLY A 143 -7.87 -18.46 -16.49
N SER A 144 -9.09 -17.95 -16.65
CA SER A 144 -9.89 -18.13 -17.87
C SER A 144 -9.31 -17.39 -19.07
N VAL A 145 -8.78 -16.17 -18.89
CA VAL A 145 -8.18 -15.40 -19.98
C VAL A 145 -6.92 -16.10 -20.49
N ASN A 146 -6.05 -16.56 -19.58
CA ASN A 146 -4.87 -17.33 -19.97
C ASN A 146 -5.27 -18.60 -20.74
N LYS A 147 -6.25 -19.37 -20.25
CA LYS A 147 -6.76 -20.58 -20.93
C LYS A 147 -7.35 -20.26 -22.31
N ASN A 148 -8.16 -19.22 -22.42
CA ASN A 148 -8.78 -18.79 -23.67
C ASN A 148 -7.72 -18.33 -24.67
N GLN A 149 -6.71 -17.59 -24.22
CA GLN A 149 -5.62 -17.14 -25.07
C GLN A 149 -4.75 -18.30 -25.55
N THR A 150 -4.44 -19.27 -24.67
CA THR A 150 -3.73 -20.49 -25.08
C THR A 150 -4.54 -21.32 -26.07
N ALA A 151 -5.84 -21.46 -25.86
CA ALA A 151 -6.73 -22.19 -26.77
C ALA A 151 -6.83 -21.51 -28.14
N LEU A 152 -6.89 -20.16 -28.18
CA LEU A 152 -6.87 -19.38 -29.42
C LEU A 152 -5.55 -19.57 -30.19
N ILE A 153 -4.41 -19.56 -29.51
CA ILE A 153 -3.10 -19.78 -30.13
C ILE A 153 -2.99 -21.22 -30.63
N GLU A 154 -3.45 -22.20 -29.87
CA GLU A 154 -3.45 -23.61 -30.30
C GLU A 154 -4.33 -23.82 -31.53
N GLN A 155 -5.53 -23.22 -31.56
CA GLN A 155 -6.40 -23.23 -32.73
C GLN A 155 -5.75 -22.52 -33.93
N ALA A 156 -5.08 -21.38 -33.71
CA ALA A 156 -4.33 -20.68 -34.75
C ALA A 156 -3.16 -21.52 -35.28
N LYS A 157 -2.45 -22.27 -34.43
CA LYS A 157 -1.39 -23.20 -34.85
C LYS A 157 -1.94 -24.32 -35.72
N LYS A 158 -3.04 -24.96 -35.28
CA LYS A 158 -3.70 -26.03 -36.04
C LYS A 158 -4.18 -25.55 -37.40
N THR A 159 -4.77 -24.35 -37.48
CA THR A 159 -5.20 -23.78 -38.76
C THR A 159 -4.02 -23.46 -39.68
N ALA A 160 -2.93 -22.89 -39.14
CA ALA A 160 -1.71 -22.64 -39.91
C ALA A 160 -1.04 -23.94 -40.43
N GLU A 161 -1.07 -25.02 -39.64
CA GLU A 161 -0.61 -26.35 -40.09
C GLU A 161 -1.48 -26.90 -41.22
N ILE A 162 -2.80 -26.77 -41.12
CA ILE A 162 -3.73 -27.15 -42.18
C ILE A 162 -3.46 -26.34 -43.45
N GLU A 163 -3.34 -25.02 -43.36
CA GLU A 163 -3.00 -24.14 -44.49
C GLU A 163 -1.68 -24.56 -45.14
N LEU A 164 -0.66 -24.91 -44.34
CA LEU A 164 0.63 -25.38 -44.85
C LEU A 164 0.49 -26.71 -45.61
N THR A 165 -0.30 -27.66 -45.07
CA THR A 165 -0.55 -28.94 -45.76
C THR A 165 -1.34 -28.75 -47.06
N GLN A 166 -2.34 -27.86 -47.07
CA GLN A 166 -3.10 -27.51 -48.26
C GLN A 166 -2.22 -26.85 -49.32
N ALA A 167 -1.38 -25.91 -48.91
CA ALA A 167 -0.42 -25.23 -49.78
C ALA A 167 0.58 -26.21 -50.42
N LYS A 168 1.08 -27.19 -49.65
CA LYS A 168 1.94 -28.27 -50.17
C LYS A 168 1.22 -29.16 -51.18
N ASN A 169 -0.05 -29.51 -50.90
CA ASN A 169 -0.85 -30.30 -51.84
C ASN A 169 -1.12 -29.51 -53.12
N ALA A 170 -1.46 -28.23 -53.02
CA ALA A 170 -1.66 -27.34 -54.15
C ALA A 170 -0.40 -27.18 -55.01
N TYR A 171 0.78 -27.06 -54.37
CA TYR A 171 2.06 -27.04 -55.07
C TYR A 171 2.28 -28.33 -55.87
N LYS A 172 2.03 -29.49 -55.25
CA LYS A 172 2.18 -30.78 -55.92
C LYS A 172 1.23 -30.90 -57.12
N THR A 173 -0.04 -30.55 -56.94
CA THR A 173 -1.02 -30.60 -58.04
C THR A 173 -0.69 -29.63 -59.17
N ALA A 174 -0.20 -28.43 -58.86
CA ALA A 174 0.19 -27.44 -59.86
C ALA A 174 1.44 -27.88 -60.64
N TYR A 175 2.41 -28.48 -59.94
CA TYR A 175 3.60 -29.06 -60.55
C TYR A 175 3.26 -30.22 -61.49
N ASP A 176 2.37 -31.12 -61.06
CA ASP A 176 1.90 -32.25 -61.87
C ASP A 176 1.07 -31.79 -63.07
N ALA A 177 0.35 -30.67 -62.96
CA ALA A 177 -0.43 -30.07 -64.06
C ALA A 177 0.42 -29.21 -65.04
N GLY A 178 1.66 -28.88 -64.67
CA GLY A 178 2.53 -28.01 -65.48
C GLY A 178 2.10 -26.54 -65.53
N ASP A 179 1.27 -26.10 -64.58
CA ASP A 179 0.80 -24.71 -64.48
C ASP A 179 1.79 -23.87 -63.67
N THR A 180 2.58 -23.05 -64.36
CA THR A 180 3.62 -22.22 -63.74
C THR A 180 3.06 -21.17 -62.79
N ASP A 181 1.90 -20.59 -63.11
CA ASP A 181 1.31 -19.52 -62.29
C ASP A 181 0.76 -20.10 -60.98
N ALA A 182 0.13 -21.28 -61.06
CA ALA A 182 -0.34 -22.01 -59.89
C ALA A 182 0.81 -22.48 -58.99
N VAL A 183 1.97 -22.86 -59.56
CA VAL A 183 3.17 -23.22 -58.78
C VAL A 183 3.69 -22.03 -57.97
N ILE A 184 3.76 -20.83 -58.58
CA ILE A 184 4.21 -19.61 -57.90
C ILE A 184 3.24 -19.26 -56.76
N ALA A 185 1.93 -19.26 -57.03
CA ALA A 185 0.90 -18.99 -56.02
C ALA A 185 0.96 -19.99 -54.86
N ALA A 186 1.17 -21.28 -55.14
CA ALA A 186 1.34 -22.29 -54.10
C ALA A 186 2.61 -22.04 -53.27
N GLN A 187 3.73 -21.64 -53.89
CA GLN A 187 4.97 -21.34 -53.18
C GLN A 187 4.86 -20.09 -52.29
N GLU A 188 4.14 -19.06 -52.73
CA GLU A 188 3.76 -17.92 -51.90
C GLU A 188 2.90 -18.35 -50.71
N SER A 189 1.90 -19.21 -50.93
CA SER A 189 1.03 -19.72 -49.86
C SER A 189 1.79 -20.56 -48.83
N ILE A 190 2.75 -21.40 -49.25
CA ILE A 190 3.65 -22.14 -48.34
C ILE A 190 4.47 -21.16 -47.50
N THR A 191 5.01 -20.11 -48.13
CA THR A 191 5.84 -19.11 -47.45
C THR A 191 5.03 -18.32 -46.43
N ASN A 192 3.83 -17.89 -46.81
CA ASN A 192 2.88 -17.22 -45.91
C ASN A 192 2.48 -18.12 -44.74
N ALA A 193 2.17 -19.40 -44.99
CA ALA A 193 1.84 -20.35 -43.94
C ALA A 193 3.01 -20.57 -42.97
N LYS A 194 4.25 -20.70 -43.47
CA LYS A 194 5.47 -20.79 -42.63
C LYS A 194 5.70 -19.54 -41.79
N ILE A 195 5.56 -18.36 -42.37
CA ILE A 195 5.68 -17.10 -41.63
C ILE A 195 4.62 -17.02 -40.53
N LYS A 196 3.38 -17.44 -40.81
CA LYS A 196 2.31 -17.52 -39.80
C LYS A 196 2.68 -18.51 -38.68
N THR A 197 3.16 -19.72 -38.99
CA THR A 197 3.57 -20.69 -37.96
C THR A 197 4.71 -20.16 -37.11
N ASP A 198 5.71 -19.52 -37.71
CA ASP A 198 6.85 -18.96 -36.99
C ASP A 198 6.42 -17.83 -36.06
N ARG A 199 5.53 -16.95 -36.52
CA ARG A 199 4.93 -15.90 -35.68
C ARG A 199 4.15 -16.50 -34.51
N LEU A 200 3.33 -17.51 -34.74
CA LEU A 200 2.52 -18.16 -33.69
C LEU A 200 3.37 -18.97 -32.70
N ASN A 201 4.49 -19.53 -33.14
CA ASN A 201 5.44 -20.21 -32.26
C ASN A 201 6.26 -19.24 -31.41
N ASN A 202 6.62 -18.09 -31.98
CA ASN A 202 7.32 -17.02 -31.27
C ASN A 202 6.37 -16.09 -30.49
N PHE A 203 5.06 -16.24 -30.66
CA PHE A 203 4.08 -15.46 -29.91
C PHE A 203 4.07 -15.94 -28.46
N LYS A 204 4.75 -15.19 -27.61
CA LYS A 204 4.68 -15.37 -26.17
C LYS A 204 3.38 -14.72 -25.69
N VAL A 205 2.49 -15.51 -25.10
CA VAL A 205 1.33 -15.01 -24.38
C VAL A 205 1.84 -13.98 -23.36
N PRO A 206 1.53 -12.68 -23.50
CA PRO A 206 1.81 -11.73 -22.43
C PRO A 206 1.10 -12.26 -21.19
N SER A 207 1.86 -12.62 -20.17
CA SER A 207 1.28 -12.99 -18.89
C SER A 207 0.49 -11.78 -18.40
N LEU A 208 -0.82 -11.91 -18.26
CA LEU A 208 -1.66 -10.93 -17.55
C LEU A 208 -1.38 -10.91 -16.03
N GLN A 209 -0.26 -11.48 -15.60
CA GLN A 209 0.44 -10.93 -14.45
C GLN A 209 0.90 -9.54 -14.90
N GLU A 210 0.08 -8.53 -14.59
CA GLU A 210 0.60 -7.19 -14.38
C GLU A 210 1.90 -7.36 -13.58
N GLU A 211 3.05 -7.03 -14.16
CA GLU A 211 4.12 -6.46 -13.33
C GLU A 211 3.40 -5.36 -12.56
N ALA A 212 3.18 -5.58 -11.26
CA ALA A 212 2.21 -4.87 -10.45
C ALA A 212 2.18 -3.39 -10.86
N ASP A 213 1.13 -3.00 -11.58
CA ASP A 213 0.96 -1.62 -12.00
C ASP A 213 0.90 -0.83 -10.70
N GLU A 214 1.98 -0.10 -10.42
CA GLU A 214 2.04 0.82 -9.32
C GLU A 214 0.87 1.77 -9.53
N VAL A 215 -0.12 1.68 -8.67
CA VAL A 215 -1.23 2.62 -8.62
C VAL A 215 -0.60 4.00 -8.47
N LYS A 216 -0.46 4.72 -9.60
CA LYS A 216 -0.03 6.10 -9.65
C LYS A 216 -1.19 6.92 -9.09
N SER A 217 -1.25 6.98 -7.77
CA SER A 217 -2.03 7.98 -7.05
C SER A 217 -1.53 9.35 -7.49
N LYS A 218 -2.47 10.17 -7.97
CA LYS A 218 -2.24 11.53 -8.42
C LYS A 218 -1.75 12.34 -7.21
N GLU A 219 -0.45 12.61 -7.16
CA GLU A 219 0.19 13.41 -6.11
C GLU A 219 -0.50 14.76 -5.98
N GLY A 220 -1.05 15.04 -4.80
CA GLY A 220 -1.41 16.39 -4.40
C GLY A 220 -0.13 17.23 -4.37
N SER A 221 -0.11 18.30 -5.16
CA SER A 221 1.03 19.20 -5.27
C SER A 221 1.38 19.78 -3.89
N LYS A 222 2.49 19.32 -3.32
CA LYS A 222 3.15 19.95 -2.18
C LYS A 222 3.60 21.36 -2.61
N PRO A 223 3.29 22.44 -1.85
CA PRO A 223 3.77 23.77 -2.21
C PRO A 223 5.29 23.76 -2.24
N ALA A 224 5.85 24.27 -3.33
CA ALA A 224 7.29 24.40 -3.53
C ALA A 224 7.92 25.13 -2.34
N ALA A 225 9.05 24.61 -1.85
CA ALA A 225 9.85 25.32 -0.86
C ALA A 225 10.17 26.73 -1.39
N PRO A 226 10.00 27.79 -0.58
CA PRO A 226 10.25 29.15 -1.02
C PRO A 226 11.71 29.26 -1.50
N THR A 227 11.90 29.78 -2.70
CA THR A 227 13.22 30.10 -3.25
C THR A 227 13.87 31.13 -2.34
N VAL A 228 14.89 30.71 -1.58
CA VAL A 228 15.65 31.60 -0.70
C VAL A 228 16.47 32.54 -1.56
N ASP A 229 16.37 33.84 -1.30
CA ASP A 229 17.14 34.86 -2.03
C ASP A 229 18.65 34.71 -1.75
N PRO A 230 19.53 34.72 -2.77
CA PRO A 230 20.97 34.72 -2.59
C PRO A 230 21.49 35.81 -1.63
N ARG A 231 20.88 37.00 -1.62
CA ARG A 231 21.30 38.11 -0.74
C ARG A 231 20.97 37.84 0.72
N ALA A 232 19.81 37.24 0.98
CA ALA A 232 19.42 36.85 2.32
C ALA A 232 20.37 35.79 2.90
N GLN A 233 20.87 34.88 2.05
CA GLN A 233 21.88 33.90 2.47
C GLN A 233 23.21 34.56 2.83
N ASP A 234 23.67 35.52 2.03
CA ASP A 234 24.96 36.16 2.27
C ASP A 234 24.92 37.12 3.48
N TRP A 235 23.79 37.79 3.72
CA TRP A 235 23.60 38.55 4.96
C TRP A 235 23.54 37.64 6.20
N ALA A 236 22.82 36.51 6.12
CA ALA A 236 22.76 35.55 7.22
C ALA A 236 24.12 34.90 7.51
N LYS A 237 24.97 34.70 6.50
CA LYS A 237 26.36 34.23 6.72
C LYS A 237 27.24 35.26 7.42
N LYS A 238 27.06 36.54 7.13
CA LYS A 238 27.82 37.64 7.76
C LYS A 238 27.37 37.88 9.20
N ASN A 239 26.09 37.69 9.48
CA ASN A 239 25.48 37.90 10.78
C ASN A 239 25.23 36.55 11.47
N THR A 240 26.27 35.99 12.08
CA THR A 240 26.25 34.66 12.73
C THR A 240 25.27 34.56 13.91
N TRP A 241 24.89 35.71 14.48
CA TRP A 241 23.84 35.84 15.50
C TRP A 241 22.43 35.54 14.95
N PHE A 242 22.22 35.64 13.63
CA PHE A 242 20.91 35.40 13.02
C PHE A 242 20.58 33.90 12.99
N GLY A 243 19.56 33.50 13.75
CA GLY A 243 19.13 32.11 13.94
C GLY A 243 19.84 31.37 15.08
N THR A 244 20.85 31.97 15.71
CA THR A 244 21.53 31.41 16.89
C THR A 244 21.14 32.14 18.18
N ASP A 245 20.94 33.46 18.10
CA ASP A 245 20.44 34.29 19.20
C ASP A 245 18.96 34.64 18.95
N ASP A 246 18.07 34.11 19.78
CA ASP A 246 16.62 34.30 19.66
C ASP A 246 16.20 35.77 19.86
N GLU A 247 16.91 36.54 20.70
CA GLU A 247 16.57 37.94 20.98
C GLU A 247 16.92 38.83 19.78
N MET A 248 18.14 38.67 19.24
CA MET A 248 18.55 39.41 18.05
C MET A 248 17.76 38.98 16.80
N THR A 249 17.46 37.68 16.67
CA THR A 249 16.70 37.15 15.53
C THR A 249 15.25 37.62 15.54
N SER A 250 14.58 37.60 16.69
CA SER A 250 13.19 38.08 16.80
C SER A 250 13.09 39.57 16.53
N LEU A 251 14.06 40.38 16.97
CA LEU A 251 14.13 41.80 16.63
C LEU A 251 14.37 42.01 15.13
N ALA A 252 15.24 41.23 14.48
CA ALA A 252 15.48 41.32 13.04
C ALA A 252 14.20 41.05 12.25
N LEU A 253 13.45 39.99 12.63
CA LEU A 253 12.16 39.67 12.02
C LEU A 253 11.10 40.75 12.30
N GLY A 254 11.14 41.37 13.48
CA GLY A 254 10.30 42.52 13.82
C GLY A 254 10.60 43.74 12.96
N LEU A 255 11.87 44.04 12.73
CA LEU A 255 12.32 45.12 11.84
C LEU A 255 12.00 44.83 10.37
N HIS A 256 12.18 43.60 9.92
CA HIS A 256 11.75 43.13 8.59
C HIS A 256 10.27 43.47 8.35
N ASN A 257 9.40 43.08 9.29
CA ASN A 257 7.97 43.37 9.21
C ASN A 257 7.66 44.88 9.18
N LYS A 258 8.48 45.69 9.85
CA LYS A 258 8.33 47.15 9.85
C LYS A 258 8.77 47.77 8.52
N LEU A 259 9.92 47.35 7.99
CA LEU A 259 10.47 47.83 6.71
C LEU A 259 9.60 47.40 5.53
N ALA A 260 9.08 46.16 5.56
CA ALA A 260 8.11 45.66 4.60
C ALA A 260 6.83 46.53 4.55
N LYS A 261 6.31 46.94 5.71
CA LYS A 261 5.15 47.84 5.81
C LYS A 261 5.46 49.27 5.36
N GLN A 262 6.70 49.70 5.49
CA GLN A 262 7.17 51.01 5.02
C GLN A 262 7.44 51.04 3.52
N GLY A 263 7.34 49.89 2.83
CA GLY A 263 7.54 49.79 1.38
C GLY A 263 9.00 49.84 0.96
N VAL A 264 9.92 49.58 1.89
CA VAL A 264 11.35 49.45 1.56
C VAL A 264 11.55 48.14 0.81
N ASP A 265 12.34 48.18 -0.27
CA ASP A 265 12.68 46.99 -1.03
C ASP A 265 13.47 46.01 -0.15
N LEU A 266 12.94 44.80 0.03
CA LEU A 266 13.51 43.78 0.92
C LEU A 266 14.79 43.15 0.39
N GLN A 267 15.15 43.48 -0.85
CA GLN A 267 16.37 43.04 -1.50
C GLN A 267 17.42 44.14 -1.63
N SER A 268 17.15 45.37 -1.16
CA SER A 268 18.10 46.47 -1.27
C SER A 268 19.18 46.41 -0.19
N ASP A 269 20.34 46.99 -0.47
CA ASP A 269 21.41 47.12 0.53
C ASP A 269 20.96 48.04 1.68
N GLU A 270 20.13 49.05 1.39
CA GLU A 270 19.54 49.95 2.39
C GLU A 270 18.72 49.20 3.45
N TYR A 271 18.02 48.14 3.05
CA TYR A 271 17.25 47.29 3.96
C TYR A 271 18.16 46.56 4.96
N TYR A 272 19.25 45.96 4.48
CA TYR A 272 20.19 45.22 5.33
C TYR A 272 21.02 46.15 6.22
N GLU A 273 21.46 47.30 5.70
CA GLU A 273 22.17 48.33 6.49
C GLU A 273 21.29 48.91 7.60
N ALA A 274 19.99 49.12 7.34
CA ALA A 274 19.06 49.60 8.35
C ALA A 274 18.87 48.60 9.50
N ILE A 275 18.88 47.29 9.19
CA ILE A 275 18.82 46.23 10.20
C ILE A 275 20.11 46.21 11.01
N ASP A 276 21.27 46.17 10.36
CA ASP A 276 22.57 46.08 11.03
C ASP A 276 22.85 47.32 11.90
N THR A 277 22.48 48.52 11.44
CA THR A 277 22.59 49.76 12.22
C THR A 277 21.74 49.71 13.49
N ARG A 278 20.51 49.19 13.38
CA ARG A 278 19.62 49.04 14.54
C ARG A 278 20.13 47.99 15.52
N MET A 279 20.71 46.90 15.01
CA MET A 279 21.30 45.86 15.85
C MET A 279 22.51 46.40 16.62
N ARG A 280 23.40 47.14 15.97
CA ARG A 280 24.56 47.78 16.61
C ARG A 280 24.18 48.83 17.66
N GLN A 281 23.05 49.52 17.47
CA GLN A 281 22.55 50.50 18.45
C GLN A 281 21.97 49.86 19.71
N LEU A 282 21.29 48.72 19.57
CA LEU A 282 20.56 48.09 20.67
C LEU A 282 21.36 47.02 21.39
N PHE A 283 22.33 46.42 20.70
CA PHE A 283 23.26 45.43 21.26
C PHE A 283 24.73 45.86 21.11
N PRO A 284 25.15 47.07 21.56
CA PRO A 284 26.56 47.49 21.46
C PRO A 284 27.53 46.45 22.03
N ASP A 285 27.19 45.89 23.19
CA ASP A 285 28.01 44.90 23.92
C ASP A 285 28.35 43.66 23.06
N LYS A 286 27.44 43.24 22.18
CA LYS A 286 27.62 42.06 21.30
C LYS A 286 28.47 42.33 20.07
N PHE A 287 28.58 43.60 19.67
CA PHE A 287 29.45 44.02 18.56
C PHE A 287 30.79 44.58 19.04
N GLU A 288 30.91 44.96 20.33
CA GLU A 288 32.17 45.35 20.96
C GLU A 288 33.02 44.13 21.34
N GLU A 289 32.41 43.01 21.74
CA GLU A 289 33.12 41.73 21.95
C GLU A 289 33.85 41.28 20.67
N GLU A 290 33.30 41.53 19.48
CA GLU A 290 33.91 41.13 18.20
C GLU A 290 35.15 41.97 17.81
N ILE A 291 35.32 43.18 18.40
CA ILE A 291 36.53 44.01 18.20
C ILE A 291 37.60 43.70 19.26
N ALA A 292 37.21 43.20 20.43
CA ALA A 292 38.13 42.76 21.48
C ALA A 292 38.62 41.30 21.30
N GLU A 293 37.94 40.48 20.50
CA GLU A 293 38.27 39.04 20.32
C GLU A 293 39.35 38.74 19.24
N THR A 294 40.06 39.74 18.71
CA THR A 294 41.26 39.48 17.86
C THR A 294 42.58 39.37 18.64
N GLU A 295 42.58 39.65 19.94
CA GLU A 295 43.76 39.49 20.81
C GLU A 295 43.38 38.95 22.20
N GLU A 296 43.01 37.67 22.35
CA GLU A 296 43.43 36.90 23.54
C GLU A 296 43.09 35.40 23.47
N ALA A 297 44.17 34.62 23.44
CA ALA A 297 44.40 33.44 24.26
C ALA A 297 43.36 32.30 24.27
N GLU A 298 43.76 31.25 23.54
CA GLU A 298 43.45 29.85 23.79
C GLU A 298 43.22 29.49 25.28
N LYS A 299 42.02 29.01 25.61
CA LYS A 299 41.81 28.00 26.68
C LYS A 299 40.72 27.00 26.27
N PRO A 300 40.97 25.68 26.41
CA PRO A 300 39.97 24.68 26.07
C PRO A 300 38.96 24.55 27.21
N LYS A 301 37.69 24.86 26.94
CA LYS A 301 36.59 24.53 27.84
C LYS A 301 35.96 23.19 27.42
N LYS A 302 35.80 22.34 28.43
CA LYS A 302 35.31 20.96 28.35
C LYS A 302 33.86 20.93 27.87
N GLN A 303 33.58 20.10 26.88
CA GLN A 303 32.23 19.84 26.39
C GLN A 303 31.42 19.08 27.45
N ALA A 304 30.23 19.58 27.77
CA ALA A 304 29.22 18.79 28.46
C ALA A 304 28.64 17.79 27.45
N ASN A 305 28.56 16.52 27.83
CA ASN A 305 27.93 15.48 27.03
C ASN A 305 26.43 15.75 26.96
N VAL A 306 25.99 16.43 25.89
CA VAL A 306 24.59 16.52 25.51
C VAL A 306 24.25 15.24 24.75
N VAL A 307 23.71 14.27 25.48
CA VAL A 307 23.16 13.03 24.90
C VAL A 307 21.84 13.41 24.23
N ALA A 308 21.88 13.62 22.91
CA ALA A 308 20.68 13.63 22.10
C ALA A 308 19.90 12.31 22.33
N PRO A 309 18.56 12.33 22.43
CA PRO A 309 17.80 11.10 22.39
C PRO A 309 18.13 10.40 21.06
N ALA A 310 18.76 9.24 21.16
CA ALA A 310 19.09 8.41 20.01
C ALA A 310 17.79 7.86 19.40
N THR A 311 17.13 8.64 18.54
CA THR A 311 16.35 8.05 17.46
C THR A 311 17.35 7.45 16.49
N ARG A 312 17.73 6.19 16.77
CA ARG A 312 18.43 5.35 15.80
C ARG A 312 17.55 5.29 14.57
N SER A 313 17.88 6.06 13.54
CA SER A 313 17.34 5.87 12.20
C SER A 313 17.70 4.44 11.80
N ILE A 314 16.72 3.54 11.91
CA ILE A 314 16.90 2.13 11.60
C ILE A 314 17.11 2.05 10.09
N ALA A 315 18.20 1.40 9.69
CA ALA A 315 18.59 1.28 8.30
C ALA A 315 17.42 0.75 7.43
N PRO A 316 17.32 1.18 6.15
CA PRO A 316 16.19 0.94 5.24
C PRO A 316 15.95 -0.53 4.83
N LYS A 317 16.55 -1.49 5.55
CA LYS A 317 16.50 -2.94 5.31
C LYS A 317 15.60 -3.71 6.28
N LYS A 318 15.09 -3.07 7.34
CA LYS A 318 14.18 -3.73 8.31
C LYS A 318 12.77 -3.19 8.14
N VAL A 319 11.80 -4.08 7.97
CA VAL A 319 10.38 -3.71 7.85
C VAL A 319 9.73 -3.95 9.20
N LYS A 320 9.21 -2.87 9.80
CA LYS A 320 8.44 -2.97 11.03
C LYS A 320 6.99 -3.26 10.69
N LEU A 321 6.48 -4.41 11.10
CA LEU A 321 5.08 -4.77 10.96
C LEU A 321 4.37 -4.64 12.30
N ASN A 322 3.21 -4.00 12.32
CA ASN A 322 2.41 -3.93 13.54
C ASN A 322 1.73 -5.29 13.81
N ARG A 323 1.42 -5.61 15.07
CA ARG A 323 0.68 -6.84 15.42
C ARG A 323 -0.66 -6.96 14.67
N THR A 324 -1.32 -5.83 14.41
CA THR A 324 -2.55 -5.73 13.59
C THR A 324 -2.31 -6.15 12.15
N GLN A 325 -1.26 -5.62 11.54
CA GLN A 325 -0.79 -5.96 10.20
C GLN A 325 -0.44 -7.44 10.06
N VAL A 326 0.24 -8.02 11.06
CA VAL A 326 0.51 -9.48 11.13
C VAL A 326 -0.78 -10.29 11.21
N ALA A 327 -1.77 -9.83 11.98
CA ALA A 327 -3.06 -10.51 12.11
C ALA A 327 -3.88 -10.41 10.81
N ILE A 328 -3.83 -9.28 10.12
CA ILE A 328 -4.47 -9.05 8.82
C ILE A 328 -3.85 -9.99 7.77
N ALA A 329 -2.52 -10.06 7.67
CA ALA A 329 -1.83 -10.96 6.74
C ALA A 329 -2.25 -12.43 6.94
N LYS A 330 -2.28 -12.90 8.21
CA LYS A 330 -2.73 -14.25 8.55
C LYS A 330 -4.20 -14.51 8.22
N ARG A 331 -5.10 -13.54 8.43
CA ARG A 331 -6.54 -13.68 8.14
C ARG A 331 -6.84 -13.66 6.63
N LEU A 332 -6.08 -12.88 5.88
CA LEU A 332 -6.17 -12.82 4.41
C LEU A 332 -5.45 -13.99 3.73
N GLY A 333 -4.74 -14.84 4.49
CA GLY A 333 -4.00 -15.99 3.94
C GLY A 333 -2.78 -15.58 3.10
N VAL A 334 -2.28 -14.36 3.26
CA VAL A 334 -1.12 -13.84 2.52
C VAL A 334 0.15 -14.14 3.32
N PRO A 335 1.22 -14.67 2.70
CA PRO A 335 2.52 -14.84 3.34
C PRO A 335 3.01 -13.52 3.97
N ILE A 336 3.49 -13.60 5.20
CA ILE A 336 3.92 -12.41 5.96
C ILE A 336 5.06 -11.65 5.29
N GLU A 337 5.89 -12.35 4.52
CA GLU A 337 6.98 -11.78 3.74
C GLU A 337 6.47 -10.91 2.58
N LEU A 338 5.44 -11.38 1.85
CA LEU A 338 4.83 -10.60 0.76
C LEU A 338 4.10 -9.38 1.31
N TYR A 339 3.42 -9.54 2.44
CA TYR A 339 2.78 -8.43 3.13
C TYR A 339 3.82 -7.40 3.63
N ALA A 340 4.93 -7.86 4.21
CA ALA A 340 6.04 -7.00 4.64
C ALA A 340 6.67 -6.24 3.45
N GLN A 341 6.92 -6.93 2.34
CA GLN A 341 7.42 -6.31 1.11
C GLN A 341 6.48 -5.20 0.63
N LYS A 342 5.17 -5.46 0.63
CA LYS A 342 4.20 -4.46 0.17
C LYS A 342 4.13 -3.23 1.08
N VAL A 343 4.11 -3.43 2.39
CA VAL A 343 4.13 -2.33 3.38
C VAL A 343 5.44 -1.53 3.29
N ALA A 344 6.57 -2.18 3.01
CA ALA A 344 7.85 -1.51 2.81
C ALA A 344 7.90 -0.69 1.51
N GLU A 345 7.27 -1.17 0.45
CA GLU A 345 7.09 -0.41 -0.80
C GLU A 345 6.24 0.84 -0.57
N GLU A 346 5.14 0.74 0.19
CA GLU A 346 4.31 1.89 0.54
C GLU A 346 5.06 2.91 1.40
N MET A 347 5.78 2.47 2.44
CA MET A 347 6.60 3.36 3.29
C MET A 347 7.78 4.03 2.55
N ARG A 348 8.18 3.53 1.37
CA ARG A 348 9.21 4.17 0.53
C ARG A 348 8.65 5.19 -0.46
N LYS A 349 7.33 5.19 -0.68
CA LYS A 349 6.63 6.13 -1.57
C LYS A 349 6.18 7.40 -0.84
N GLU A 350 6.04 7.34 0.48
CA GLU A 350 5.90 8.51 1.38
C GLU A 350 7.26 9.14 1.72
#